data_AF-A0A3B8KYX8-F1
#
_entry.id   AF-A0A3B8KYX8-F1
#
_cell.length_a   1.000
_cell.length_b   1.000
_cell.length_c   1.000
_cell.angle_alpha   90.00
_cell.angle_beta   90.00
_cell.angle_gamma   90.00
#
_symmetry.space_group_name_H-M   'P 1'
#
loop_
_entity.id
_entity.type
_entity.pdbx_description
1 polymer ?
#
loop_
_entity_poly.entity_id
_entity_poly.type
_entity_poly.pdbx_seq_one_letter_code
_entity_poly.pdbx_strand_id
1 'polypeptide(L)'
;MLNRREMMHGMAAGAGVALGTPLLAGSANASAVGHATPKRIIFFLQNQGLDPLTCVPEGMNSNGSLANAKLPEPISPLEPYKERLHIINGLHGMHASPTHSAFFGALGGYRGGDGVPPSAPTIDFTLSKVLPQTLLPHLCIGMDSIENMKAKPTVANLSASGAGQPIFMHS
;
A
#
# COMPACT_ATOMS: atom_id res chain seq x y z
N MET A 1 10.84 28.66 45.74
CA MET A 1 11.67 27.48 45.41
C MET A 1 10.73 26.43 44.82
N LEU A 2 10.91 26.06 43.55
CA LEU A 2 10.07 25.04 42.90
C LEU A 2 10.34 23.67 43.55
N ASN A 3 9.30 22.97 43.99
CA ASN A 3 9.44 21.65 44.59
C ASN A 3 9.65 20.59 43.48
N ARG A 4 10.40 19.51 43.74
CA ARG A 4 10.65 18.43 42.76
C ARG A 4 9.37 17.90 42.12
N ARG A 5 8.26 17.91 42.84
CA ARG A 5 6.93 17.51 42.35
C ARG A 5 6.38 18.46 41.28
N GLU A 6 6.61 19.77 41.43
CA GLU A 6 6.19 20.77 40.44
C GLU A 6 7.06 20.69 39.18
N MET A 7 8.36 20.40 39.35
CA MET A 7 9.28 20.19 38.22
C MET A 7 8.91 18.94 37.42
N MET A 8 8.53 17.84 38.08
CA MET A 8 8.08 16.61 37.40
C MET A 8 6.73 16.79 36.69
N HIS A 9 5.80 17.55 37.27
CA HIS A 9 4.55 17.91 36.58
C HIS A 9 4.79 18.79 35.35
N GLY A 10 5.74 19.74 35.42
CA GLY A 10 6.14 20.56 34.28
C GLY A 10 6.79 19.75 33.13
N MET A 11 7.62 18.75 33.45
CA MET A 11 8.21 17.86 32.45
C MET A 11 7.17 16.91 31.82
N ALA A 12 6.18 16.44 32.57
CA ALA A 12 5.10 15.61 32.04
C ALA A 12 4.19 16.39 31.06
N ALA A 13 3.94 17.67 31.33
CA ALA A 13 3.18 18.55 30.43
C ALA A 13 3.97 18.91 29.14
N GLY A 14 5.30 18.96 29.18
CA GLY A 14 6.16 19.21 28.01
C GLY A 14 6.45 17.97 27.16
N ALA A 15 6.60 16.80 27.78
CA ALA A 15 6.93 15.54 27.08
C ALA A 15 5.76 14.98 26.27
N GLY A 16 4.51 15.25 26.67
CA GLY A 16 3.31 14.85 25.93
C GLY A 16 3.16 15.56 24.57
N VAL A 17 3.65 16.80 24.46
CA VAL A 17 3.61 17.58 23.21
C VAL A 17 4.67 17.07 22.22
N ALA A 18 5.86 16.70 22.69
CA ALA A 18 6.94 16.22 21.84
C ALA A 18 6.63 14.87 21.15
N LEU A 19 5.90 13.97 21.81
CA LEU A 19 5.59 12.65 21.23
C LEU A 19 4.40 12.65 20.25
N GLY A 20 3.56 13.68 20.26
CA GLY A 20 2.48 13.85 19.27
C GLY A 20 2.90 14.59 18.00
N THR A 21 4.08 15.23 18.00
CA THR A 21 4.52 16.08 16.89
C THR A 21 4.78 15.37 15.56
N PRO A 22 5.25 14.12 15.43
CA PRO A 22 5.48 13.55 14.10
C PRO A 22 4.18 13.19 13.37
N LEU A 23 3.07 12.96 14.10
CA LEU A 23 1.75 12.72 13.51
C LEU A 23 1.03 14.02 13.11
N LEU A 24 1.27 15.13 13.82
CA LEU A 24 0.63 16.42 13.58
C LEU A 24 1.44 17.39 12.72
N ALA A 25 2.77 17.27 12.67
CA ALA A 25 3.62 18.13 11.84
C ALA A 25 3.40 17.93 10.34
N GLY A 26 2.84 16.78 9.93
CA GLY A 26 2.40 16.53 8.55
C GLY A 26 0.99 17.02 8.23
N SER A 27 0.18 17.39 9.23
CA SER A 27 -1.26 17.61 9.08
C SER A 27 -1.66 19.01 8.62
N ALA A 28 -0.71 19.93 8.45
CA ALA A 28 -1.01 21.31 8.05
C ALA A 28 -1.10 21.53 6.53
N ASN A 29 -0.83 20.51 5.70
CA ASN A 29 -0.86 20.60 4.24
C ASN A 29 -2.07 19.86 3.61
N ALA A 30 -3.19 19.73 4.34
CA ALA A 30 -4.43 19.30 3.72
C ALA A 30 -4.85 20.37 2.69
N SER A 31 -4.84 20.00 1.40
CA SER A 31 -5.03 20.92 0.29
C SER A 31 -6.29 21.76 0.44
N ALA A 32 -6.13 23.08 0.49
CA ALA A 32 -7.21 24.03 0.26
C ALA A 32 -7.47 24.18 -1.26
N VAL A 33 -7.74 23.09 -1.98
CA VAL A 33 -8.05 23.17 -3.41
C VAL A 33 -9.09 22.12 -3.81
N GLY A 34 -10.35 22.58 -3.94
CA GLY A 34 -11.36 21.95 -4.79
C GLY A 34 -12.30 20.97 -4.10
N HIS A 35 -13.59 21.09 -4.42
CA HIS A 35 -14.69 20.19 -4.05
C HIS A 35 -14.59 18.78 -4.68
N ALA A 36 -13.39 18.33 -5.07
CA ALA A 36 -13.19 17.03 -5.70
C ALA A 36 -12.83 15.99 -4.63
N THR A 37 -13.49 14.84 -4.67
CA THR A 37 -13.12 13.71 -3.81
C THR A 37 -11.68 13.29 -4.11
N PRO A 38 -10.81 13.15 -3.09
CA PRO A 38 -9.41 12.80 -3.32
C PRO A 38 -9.33 11.41 -3.96
N LYS A 39 -8.72 11.34 -5.14
CA LYS A 39 -8.44 10.08 -5.83
C LYS A 39 -7.37 9.33 -5.08
N ARG A 40 -7.62 8.06 -4.76
CA ARG A 40 -6.68 7.16 -4.11
C ARG A 40 -6.45 5.94 -5.00
N ILE A 41 -5.20 5.48 -5.02
CA ILE A 41 -4.82 4.25 -5.70
C ILE A 41 -4.35 3.29 -4.62
N ILE A 42 -4.91 2.08 -4.61
CA ILE A 42 -4.57 1.04 -3.65
C ILE A 42 -4.02 -0.14 -4.45
N PHE A 43 -2.83 -0.60 -4.08
CA PHE A 43 -2.24 -1.81 -4.62
C PHE A 43 -2.51 -2.95 -3.65
N PHE A 44 -3.20 -3.98 -4.11
CA PHE A 44 -3.38 -5.23 -3.38
C PHE A 44 -2.36 -6.25 -3.90
N LEU A 45 -1.48 -6.71 -3.02
CA LEU A 45 -0.46 -7.71 -3.35
C LEU A 45 -0.74 -8.97 -2.54
N GLN A 46 -0.90 -10.08 -3.25
CA GLN A 46 -0.98 -11.40 -2.66
C GLN A 46 0.35 -12.12 -2.88
N ASN A 47 0.98 -12.55 -1.79
CA ASN A 47 2.15 -13.43 -1.90
C ASN A 47 1.73 -14.78 -2.49
N GLN A 48 2.64 -15.42 -3.22
CA GLN A 48 2.41 -16.66 -4.00
C GLN A 48 1.63 -16.52 -5.31
N GLY A 49 1.38 -15.28 -5.74
CA GLY A 49 0.81 -15.00 -7.06
C GLY A 49 -0.68 -15.31 -7.18
N LEU A 50 -1.22 -15.00 -8.35
CA LEU A 50 -2.60 -15.23 -8.75
C LEU A 50 -2.56 -15.81 -10.15
N ASP A 51 -3.25 -16.93 -10.39
CA ASP A 51 -3.30 -17.50 -11.73
C ASP A 51 -3.99 -16.51 -12.69
N PRO A 52 -3.38 -16.15 -13.83
CA PRO A 52 -3.91 -15.13 -14.74
C PRO A 52 -5.34 -15.39 -15.22
N LEU A 53 -5.77 -16.65 -15.31
CA LEU A 53 -7.11 -17.02 -15.78
C LEU A 53 -8.18 -16.91 -14.70
N THR A 54 -7.78 -16.76 -13.43
CA THR A 54 -8.71 -16.72 -12.27
C THR A 54 -9.68 -15.54 -12.33
N CYS A 55 -9.27 -14.42 -12.93
CA CYS A 55 -10.09 -13.22 -13.04
C CYS A 55 -10.76 -13.04 -14.41
N VAL A 56 -10.52 -13.93 -15.38
CA VAL A 56 -11.09 -13.78 -16.73
C VAL A 56 -12.52 -14.32 -16.74
N PRO A 57 -13.54 -13.53 -17.11
CA PRO A 57 -14.90 -14.04 -17.29
C PRO A 57 -14.96 -15.13 -18.37
N GLU A 58 -15.81 -16.13 -18.15
CA GLU A 58 -15.98 -17.23 -19.10
C GLU A 58 -16.39 -16.73 -20.48
N GLY A 59 -15.75 -17.27 -21.53
CA GLY A 59 -16.00 -16.88 -22.92
C GLY A 59 -15.32 -15.59 -23.39
N MET A 60 -14.67 -14.83 -22.51
CA MET A 60 -13.91 -13.64 -22.90
C MET A 60 -12.47 -13.99 -23.30
N ASN A 61 -12.24 -14.10 -24.61
CA ASN A 61 -10.91 -14.38 -25.19
C ASN A 61 -10.29 -13.16 -25.91
N SER A 62 -10.94 -12.00 -25.85
CA SER A 62 -10.49 -10.77 -26.48
C SER A 62 -11.01 -9.54 -25.73
N ASN A 63 -10.52 -8.36 -26.08
CA ASN A 63 -10.96 -7.11 -25.47
C ASN A 63 -12.47 -6.90 -25.68
N GLY A 64 -13.20 -6.60 -24.61
CA GLY A 64 -14.66 -6.43 -24.68
C GLY A 64 -15.26 -5.79 -23.43
N SER A 65 -16.53 -5.43 -23.53
CA SER A 65 -17.31 -4.88 -22.40
C SER A 65 -17.66 -5.98 -21.40
N LEU A 66 -17.60 -5.65 -20.11
CA LEU A 66 -18.03 -6.54 -19.02
C LEU A 66 -19.56 -6.55 -18.80
N ALA A 67 -20.33 -5.67 -19.44
CA ALA A 67 -21.76 -5.48 -19.14
C ALA A 67 -22.57 -6.80 -19.14
N ASN A 68 -22.33 -7.66 -20.13
CA ASN A 68 -23.02 -8.95 -20.30
C ASN A 68 -22.18 -10.15 -19.79
N ALA A 69 -21.01 -9.91 -19.22
CA ALA A 69 -20.16 -10.95 -18.66
C ALA A 69 -20.52 -11.20 -17.19
N LYS A 70 -20.43 -12.45 -16.74
CA LYS A 70 -20.54 -12.82 -15.33
C LYS A 70 -19.13 -12.93 -14.74
N LEU A 71 -18.86 -12.26 -13.62
CA LEU A 71 -17.55 -12.39 -12.98
C LEU A 71 -17.35 -13.81 -12.40
N PRO A 72 -16.15 -14.39 -12.51
CA PRO A 72 -15.85 -15.69 -11.93
C PRO A 72 -15.89 -15.63 -10.39
N GLU A 73 -16.05 -16.79 -9.74
CA GLU A 73 -16.26 -16.90 -8.29
C GLU A 73 -15.29 -16.04 -7.44
N PRO A 74 -13.96 -16.02 -7.70
CA PRO A 74 -13.00 -15.31 -6.84
C PRO A 74 -13.17 -13.79 -6.83
N ILE A 75 -13.75 -13.23 -7.90
CA ILE A 75 -14.05 -11.80 -8.01
C ILE A 75 -15.55 -11.52 -8.15
N SER A 76 -16.40 -12.51 -7.91
CA SER A 76 -17.85 -12.36 -7.90
C SER A 76 -18.38 -11.31 -6.92
N PRO A 77 -17.74 -11.03 -5.77
CA PRO A 77 -18.16 -9.92 -4.90
C PRO A 77 -18.02 -8.53 -5.55
N LEU A 78 -17.27 -8.41 -6.66
CA LEU A 78 -17.10 -7.16 -7.41
C LEU A 78 -18.21 -6.92 -8.44
N GLU A 79 -19.16 -7.84 -8.61
CA GLU A 79 -20.26 -7.73 -9.58
C GLU A 79 -21.04 -6.39 -9.46
N PRO A 80 -21.35 -5.84 -8.26
CA PRO A 80 -22.01 -4.54 -8.14
C PRO A 80 -21.20 -3.35 -8.68
N TYR A 81 -19.90 -3.53 -8.92
CA TYR A 81 -18.98 -2.49 -9.38
C TYR A 81 -18.51 -2.71 -10.82
N LYS A 82 -19.11 -3.65 -11.56
CA LYS A 82 -18.67 -4.07 -12.89
C LYS A 82 -18.56 -2.93 -13.91
N GLU A 83 -19.46 -1.95 -13.84
CA GLU A 83 -19.44 -0.73 -14.69
C GLU A 83 -18.24 0.19 -14.42
N ARG A 84 -17.50 -0.03 -13.34
CA ARG A 84 -16.28 0.71 -12.99
C ARG A 84 -15.06 -0.19 -12.89
N LEU A 85 -15.16 -1.42 -13.38
CA LEU A 85 -14.11 -2.43 -13.32
C LEU A 85 -13.47 -2.57 -14.71
N HIS A 86 -12.15 -2.55 -14.73
CA HIS A 86 -11.36 -2.98 -15.88
C HIS A 86 -10.49 -4.15 -15.47
N ILE A 87 -10.56 -5.23 -16.23
CA ILE A 87 -9.72 -6.42 -16.06
C ILE A 87 -8.66 -6.36 -17.15
N ILE A 88 -7.40 -6.16 -16.76
CA ILE A 88 -6.26 -6.08 -17.68
C ILE A 88 -5.39 -7.31 -17.45
N ASN A 89 -5.32 -8.16 -18.47
CA ASN A 89 -4.58 -9.42 -18.44
C ASN A 89 -3.35 -9.38 -19.34
N GLY A 90 -2.43 -10.33 -19.14
CA GLY A 90 -1.19 -10.44 -19.91
C GLY A 90 -0.04 -9.58 -19.39
N LEU A 91 -0.22 -8.89 -18.26
CA LEU A 91 0.88 -8.25 -17.55
C LEU A 91 1.67 -9.31 -16.79
N HIS A 92 2.90 -9.60 -17.23
CA HIS A 92 3.75 -10.63 -16.62
C HIS A 92 4.93 -10.04 -15.85
N GLY A 93 5.06 -10.41 -14.57
CA GLY A 93 6.18 -10.03 -13.71
C GLY A 93 7.41 -10.92 -13.92
N MET A 94 7.98 -11.00 -15.14
CA MET A 94 9.16 -11.86 -15.39
C MET A 94 10.34 -11.55 -14.44
N HIS A 95 10.45 -10.30 -13.99
CA HIS A 95 11.47 -9.84 -13.04
C HIS A 95 11.30 -10.42 -11.62
N ALA A 96 10.15 -11.00 -11.29
CA ALA A 96 9.84 -11.61 -9.99
C ALA A 96 10.21 -13.11 -9.92
N SER A 97 10.59 -13.74 -11.04
CA SER A 97 10.97 -15.14 -11.11
C SER A 97 12.44 -15.36 -10.73
N PRO A 98 12.83 -16.48 -10.08
CA PRO A 98 12.03 -17.64 -9.65
C PRO A 98 11.56 -17.59 -8.19
N THR A 99 11.65 -16.43 -7.53
CA THR A 99 11.47 -16.31 -6.08
C THR A 99 10.00 -16.37 -5.65
N HIS A 100 9.72 -16.98 -4.49
CA HIS A 100 8.37 -17.05 -3.89
C HIS A 100 7.77 -15.68 -3.47
N SER A 101 8.59 -14.63 -3.44
CA SER A 101 8.15 -13.26 -3.17
C SER A 101 9.11 -12.29 -3.82
N ALA A 102 8.57 -11.29 -4.52
CA ALA A 102 9.39 -10.30 -5.20
C ALA A 102 9.78 -9.11 -4.30
N PHE A 103 9.21 -9.00 -3.09
CA PHE A 103 9.45 -7.89 -2.15
C PHE A 103 9.34 -6.54 -2.88
N PHE A 104 10.36 -5.66 -2.78
CA PHE A 104 10.35 -4.35 -3.43
C PHE A 104 10.27 -4.46 -4.96
N GLY A 105 10.70 -5.59 -5.51
CA GLY A 105 10.61 -5.88 -6.93
C GLY A 105 9.18 -5.93 -7.46
N ALA A 106 8.20 -6.32 -6.62
CA ALA A 106 6.80 -6.48 -7.04
C ALA A 106 6.20 -5.16 -7.58
N LEU A 107 6.42 -4.06 -6.87
CA LEU A 107 5.98 -2.73 -7.28
C LEU A 107 7.11 -1.91 -7.95
N GLY A 108 8.34 -2.40 -7.86
CA GLY A 108 9.52 -1.75 -8.41
C GLY A 108 9.78 -2.03 -9.90
N GLY A 109 9.30 -3.16 -10.43
CA GLY A 109 9.61 -3.56 -11.80
C GLY A 109 11.09 -3.94 -12.00
N TYR A 110 11.76 -4.32 -10.92
CA TYR A 110 13.15 -4.77 -10.91
C TYR A 110 13.28 -6.05 -10.08
N ARG A 111 14.45 -6.70 -10.12
CA ARG A 111 14.68 -7.93 -9.37
C ARG A 111 14.76 -7.61 -7.87
N GLY A 112 13.85 -8.19 -7.09
CA GLY A 112 13.86 -8.12 -5.64
C GLY A 112 14.19 -9.47 -5.00
N GLY A 113 14.07 -9.55 -3.67
CA GLY A 113 14.37 -10.76 -2.91
C GLY A 113 14.42 -10.47 -1.42
N ASP A 114 14.46 -11.54 -0.61
CA ASP A 114 14.57 -11.40 0.84
C ASP A 114 15.90 -10.75 1.21
N GLY A 115 15.87 -9.75 2.09
CA GLY A 115 17.02 -8.92 2.46
C GLY A 115 17.61 -8.05 1.34
N VAL A 116 17.05 -8.07 0.12
CA VAL A 116 17.56 -7.26 -1.00
C VAL A 116 16.99 -5.84 -0.89
N PRO A 117 17.84 -4.79 -0.83
CA PRO A 117 17.37 -3.41 -0.76
C PRO A 117 16.71 -2.97 -2.08
N PRO A 118 15.79 -1.99 -2.05
CA PRO A 118 15.16 -1.48 -3.26
C PRO A 118 16.20 -0.83 -4.18
N SER A 119 16.09 -1.07 -5.49
CA SER A 119 17.02 -0.50 -6.48
C SER A 119 16.53 0.83 -7.08
N ALA A 120 15.25 1.15 -6.92
CA ALA A 120 14.58 2.31 -7.49
C ALA A 120 13.25 2.57 -6.74
N PRO A 121 12.62 3.75 -6.91
CA PRO A 121 11.28 3.99 -6.39
C PRO A 121 10.25 3.01 -6.95
N THR A 122 9.23 2.69 -6.16
CA THR A 122 8.13 1.80 -6.56
C THR A 122 6.98 2.58 -7.21
N ILE A 123 6.12 1.88 -7.97
CA ILE A 123 5.05 2.51 -8.75
C ILE A 123 4.02 3.22 -7.86
N ASP A 124 3.68 2.65 -6.71
CA ASP A 124 2.78 3.24 -5.73
C ASP A 124 3.31 4.57 -5.20
N PHE A 125 4.62 4.65 -4.93
CA PHE A 125 5.24 5.90 -4.49
C PHE A 125 5.37 6.92 -5.62
N THR A 126 5.68 6.44 -6.83
CA THR A 126 5.80 7.33 -7.99
C THR A 126 4.45 7.95 -8.35
N LEU A 127 3.37 7.18 -8.27
CA LEU A 127 2.01 7.68 -8.47
C LEU A 127 1.57 8.63 -7.35
N SER A 128 1.96 8.39 -6.09
CA SER A 128 1.56 9.27 -4.99
C SER A 128 2.05 10.71 -5.15
N LYS A 129 3.17 10.93 -5.87
CA LYS A 129 3.69 12.27 -6.19
C LYS A 129 2.80 13.10 -7.12
N VAL A 130 1.93 12.46 -7.91
CA VAL A 130 1.04 13.14 -8.85
C VAL A 130 -0.42 13.19 -8.37
N LEU A 131 -0.71 12.54 -7.24
CA LEU A 131 -2.02 12.58 -6.60
C LEU A 131 -2.13 13.76 -5.63
N PRO A 132 -3.35 14.29 -5.39
CA PRO A 132 -3.55 15.32 -4.37
C PRO A 132 -3.06 14.85 -3.00
N GLN A 133 -2.40 15.73 -2.26
CA GLN A 133 -1.97 15.44 -0.89
C GLN A 133 -3.18 15.14 0.00
N THR A 134 -3.06 14.13 0.85
CA THR A 134 -4.09 13.74 1.80
C THR A 134 -3.56 13.82 3.23
N LEU A 135 -4.46 13.79 4.21
CA LEU A 135 -4.10 13.76 5.63
C LEU A 135 -3.26 12.55 6.01
N LEU A 136 -3.46 11.42 5.34
CA LEU A 136 -2.71 10.20 5.60
C LEU A 136 -1.44 10.18 4.74
N PRO A 137 -0.29 9.79 5.32
CA PRO A 137 0.92 9.59 4.55
C PRO A 137 0.79 8.37 3.62
N HIS A 138 1.85 8.06 2.88
CA HIS A 138 1.92 6.83 2.10
C HIS A 138 1.81 5.61 3.03
N LEU A 139 0.66 4.93 3.01
CA LEU A 139 0.38 3.81 3.90
C LEU A 139 0.78 2.47 3.28
N CYS A 140 1.63 1.73 4.00
CA CYS A 140 1.96 0.35 3.71
C CYS A 140 1.35 -0.51 4.82
N ILE A 141 0.34 -1.33 4.49
CA ILE A 141 -0.38 -2.16 5.46
C ILE A 141 -0.22 -3.62 5.06
N GLY A 142 0.20 -4.45 6.01
CA GLY A 142 0.30 -5.89 5.82
C GLY A 142 -0.75 -6.61 6.64
N MET A 143 -1.28 -7.68 6.06
CA MET A 143 -2.23 -8.57 6.73
C MET A 143 -1.72 -10.00 6.61
N ASP A 144 -1.89 -10.76 7.68
CA ASP A 144 -1.62 -12.20 7.77
C ASP A 144 -2.78 -12.83 8.57
N SER A 145 -2.72 -14.11 8.91
CA SER A 145 -3.63 -14.70 9.88
C SER A 145 -3.57 -13.95 11.21
N ILE A 146 -4.69 -13.87 11.92
CA ILE A 146 -4.78 -13.20 13.22
C ILE A 146 -3.75 -13.78 14.21
N GLU A 147 -3.50 -15.08 14.14
CA GLU A 147 -2.49 -15.76 14.97
C GLU A 147 -1.08 -15.27 14.65
N ASN A 148 -0.71 -15.18 13.37
CA ASN A 148 0.59 -14.66 12.93
C ASN A 148 0.76 -13.20 13.31
N MET A 149 -0.24 -12.36 13.06
CA MET A 149 -0.20 -10.93 13.38
C MET A 149 -0.05 -10.66 14.89
N LYS A 150 -0.57 -11.55 15.75
CA LYS A 150 -0.38 -11.48 17.21
C LYS A 150 1.01 -11.95 17.65
N ALA A 151 1.57 -12.95 16.96
CA ALA A 151 2.83 -13.57 17.34
C ALA A 151 4.06 -12.81 16.81
N LYS A 152 3.95 -12.19 15.64
CA LYS A 152 5.04 -11.49 14.96
C LYS A 152 4.52 -10.30 14.13
N PRO A 153 5.31 -9.21 14.00
CA PRO A 153 4.99 -8.15 13.07
C PRO A 153 4.85 -8.69 11.64
N THR A 154 3.82 -8.24 10.92
CA THR A 154 3.75 -8.48 9.47
C THR A 154 4.80 -7.61 8.79
N VAL A 155 5.75 -8.24 8.11
CA VAL A 155 6.78 -7.54 7.34
C VAL A 155 6.54 -7.80 5.87
N ALA A 156 6.19 -6.75 5.13
CA ALA A 156 6.27 -6.77 3.68
C ALA A 156 7.05 -5.55 3.18
N ASN A 157 8.22 -5.84 2.64
CA ASN A 157 9.13 -4.89 2.03
C ASN A 157 8.66 -4.58 0.61
N LEU A 158 7.56 -3.83 0.44
CA LEU A 158 6.89 -3.68 -0.87
C LEU A 158 7.09 -2.31 -1.52
N SER A 159 7.26 -1.25 -0.72
CA SER A 159 7.26 0.13 -1.21
C SER A 159 8.58 0.82 -0.92
N ALA A 160 9.05 1.65 -1.85
CA ALA A 160 10.30 2.38 -1.71
C ALA A 160 10.22 3.76 -2.37
N SER A 161 10.86 4.76 -1.76
CA SER A 161 10.95 6.11 -2.31
C SER A 161 12.13 6.31 -3.27
N GLY A 162 13.08 5.37 -3.26
CA GLY A 162 14.30 5.40 -4.05
C GLY A 162 15.21 4.21 -3.76
N ALA A 163 16.39 4.19 -4.39
CA ALA A 163 17.40 3.17 -4.14
C ALA A 163 17.87 3.19 -2.67
N GLY A 164 17.81 2.05 -1.99
CA GLY A 164 18.13 1.93 -0.57
C GLY A 164 17.22 2.71 0.38
N GLN A 165 16.07 3.20 -0.09
CA GLN A 165 15.13 4.03 0.69
C GLN A 165 13.77 3.32 0.81
N PRO A 166 13.66 2.30 1.69
CA PRO A 166 12.39 1.59 1.91
C PRO A 166 11.36 2.50 2.60
N ILE A 167 10.10 2.32 2.25
CA ILE A 167 8.96 2.84 3.00
C ILE A 167 8.44 1.69 3.84
N PHE A 168 8.67 1.75 5.14
CA PHE A 168 8.34 0.63 6.03
C PHE A 168 6.84 0.51 6.25
N MET A 169 6.41 -0.74 6.33
CA MET A 169 5.06 -1.14 6.69
C MET A 169 4.72 -0.69 8.11
N HIS A 170 3.49 -0.22 8.28
CA HIS A 170 2.88 -0.09 9.60
C HIS A 170 2.32 -1.48 9.97
N SER A 171 2.87 -2.08 11.03
CA SER A 171 2.44 -3.37 11.59
C SER A 171 1.93 -3.20 13.01
#